data_AF-A0A0F9FRM3-F1
#
_entry.id   AF-A0A0F9FRM3-F1
#
_cell.length_a   1.000
_cell.length_b   1.000
_cell.length_c   1.000
_cell.angle_alpha   90.00
_cell.angle_beta   90.00
_cell.angle_gamma   90.00
#
_symmetry.space_group_name_H-M   'P 1'
#
loop_
_entity.id
_entity.type
_entity.pdbx_description
1 polymer ?
#
loop_
_entity_poly.entity_id
_entity_poly.type
_entity_poly.pdbx_seq_one_letter_code
_entity_poly.pdbx_strand_id
1 'polypeptide(L)'
;MRKEVVRKSDNHEGHDHMPGEHVGNPAIFVEIDGPRGKVEEWVLSQSPAMWYPDKNFALLYERSGMEVKDYKSILRVVENGETVLTKTIEVNDPMKYKGYVFYQSSYDPEGEKYTGLQVTKNPGLVVVYSGFILLCVGIVFIFYVKPFLRRKLKKGQKVENYYSEDEIAAEHIEQ
;
A
#
# COMPACT_ATOMS: atom_id res chain seq x y z
N MET A 1 37.88 -20.37 -14.15
CA MET A 1 37.49 -20.63 -12.76
C MET A 1 36.13 -21.29 -12.77
N ARG A 2 36.04 -22.57 -12.40
CA ARG A 2 34.77 -23.25 -12.13
C ARG A 2 34.48 -22.99 -10.65
N LYS A 3 33.33 -22.40 -10.33
CA LYS A 3 32.88 -22.14 -8.96
C LYS A 3 31.67 -23.03 -8.72
N GLU A 4 31.76 -23.94 -7.78
CA GLU A 4 30.69 -24.88 -7.48
C GLU A 4 30.40 -24.79 -5.97
N VAL A 5 29.15 -24.47 -5.62
CA VAL A 5 28.72 -24.48 -4.23
C VAL A 5 28.34 -25.92 -3.92
N VAL A 6 29.23 -26.61 -3.21
CA VAL A 6 29.14 -28.07 -3.03
C VAL A 6 28.07 -28.44 -1.99
N ARG A 7 27.81 -27.60 -0.99
CA ARG A 7 26.80 -27.91 0.05
C ARG A 7 26.33 -26.67 0.82
N LYS A 8 25.01 -26.59 1.05
CA LYS A 8 24.38 -25.66 2.01
C LYS A 8 24.01 -26.47 3.25
N SER A 9 24.52 -26.10 4.42
CA SER A 9 24.21 -26.78 5.68
C SER A 9 23.84 -25.74 6.73
N ASP A 10 22.69 -25.92 7.38
CA ASP A 10 22.24 -25.07 8.47
C ASP A 10 22.83 -25.51 9.83
N ASN A 11 23.52 -26.67 9.88
CA ASN A 11 24.20 -27.20 11.06
C ASN A 11 25.67 -27.51 10.76
N HIS A 12 26.54 -27.04 11.65
CA HIS A 12 28.01 -27.12 11.59
C HIS A 12 28.50 -28.37 12.36
N GLU A 13 28.80 -29.45 11.65
CA GLU A 13 29.44 -30.65 12.23
C GLU A 13 30.70 -30.98 11.43
N GLY A 14 31.85 -30.45 11.85
CA GLY A 14 33.14 -30.79 11.27
C GLY A 14 34.13 -29.63 11.37
N HIS A 15 35.05 -29.75 12.33
CA HIS A 15 36.30 -29.01 12.60
C HIS A 15 36.41 -28.75 14.12
N ASP A 16 37.64 -28.77 14.65
CA ASP A 16 38.02 -28.73 16.08
C ASP A 16 37.58 -27.44 16.80
N HIS A 17 36.28 -27.27 17.00
CA HIS A 17 35.68 -26.13 17.70
C HIS A 17 34.72 -26.66 18.76
N MET A 18 34.46 -25.86 19.81
CA MET A 18 33.59 -26.32 20.88
C MET A 18 32.17 -26.56 20.37
N PRO A 19 31.50 -27.66 20.77
CA PRO A 19 30.10 -27.88 20.43
C PRO A 19 29.26 -26.68 20.89
N GLY A 20 28.64 -25.97 19.96
CA GLY A 20 27.77 -24.82 20.25
C GLY A 20 28.26 -23.45 19.76
N GLU A 21 29.51 -23.31 19.33
CA GLU A 21 30.13 -22.00 19.04
C GLU A 21 29.48 -21.26 17.84
N HIS A 22 28.76 -21.98 16.96
CA HIS A 22 28.15 -21.43 15.75
C HIS A 22 26.66 -21.80 15.56
N VAL A 23 25.95 -22.18 16.63
CA VAL A 23 24.51 -22.50 16.54
C VAL A 23 23.74 -21.24 16.10
N GLY A 24 23.11 -21.29 14.92
CA GLY A 24 22.33 -20.19 14.37
C GLY A 24 23.10 -19.22 13.46
N ASN A 25 24.34 -19.52 13.06
CA ASN A 25 25.11 -18.73 12.11
C ASN A 25 25.15 -19.43 10.73
N PRO A 26 24.36 -18.98 9.74
CA PRO A 26 24.37 -19.57 8.41
C PRO A 26 25.77 -19.59 7.77
N ALA A 27 26.11 -20.71 7.14
CA ALA A 27 27.40 -20.91 6.50
C ALA A 27 27.25 -21.57 5.13
N ILE A 28 28.16 -21.25 4.21
CA ILE A 28 28.30 -21.92 2.91
C ILE A 28 29.70 -22.52 2.83
N PHE A 29 29.78 -23.80 2.47
CA PHE A 29 31.04 -24.43 2.14
C PHE A 29 31.40 -24.11 0.69
N VAL A 30 32.58 -23.53 0.49
CA VAL A 30 33.08 -23.14 -0.83
C VAL A 30 34.34 -23.94 -1.13
N GLU A 31 34.34 -24.61 -2.26
CA GLU A 31 35.52 -25.26 -2.84
C GLU A 31 35.96 -24.49 -4.08
N ILE A 32 37.23 -24.07 -4.10
CA ILE A 32 37.82 -23.28 -5.19
C ILE A 32 39.05 -23.99 -5.71
N ASP A 33 38.99 -24.38 -6.98
CA ASP A 33 40.15 -24.86 -7.72
C ASP A 33 40.77 -23.70 -8.52
N GLY A 34 41.97 -23.29 -8.10
CA GLY A 34 42.71 -22.16 -8.64
C GLY A 34 44.09 -22.55 -9.16
N PRO A 35 44.72 -21.68 -9.99
CA PRO A 35 46.03 -21.94 -10.59
C PRO A 35 47.19 -22.06 -9.57
N ARG A 36 46.94 -21.78 -8.28
CA ARG A 36 47.90 -21.89 -7.18
C ARG A 36 47.51 -22.96 -6.15
N GLY A 37 46.50 -23.77 -6.43
CA GLY A 37 46.04 -24.85 -5.55
C GLY A 37 44.54 -24.79 -5.27
N LYS A 38 44.08 -25.85 -4.59
CA LYS A 38 42.71 -26.03 -4.13
C LYS A 38 42.53 -25.41 -2.74
N VAL A 39 41.46 -24.66 -2.54
CA VAL A 39 41.05 -24.10 -1.25
C VAL A 39 39.64 -24.55 -0.94
N GLU A 40 39.46 -25.06 0.28
CA GLU A 40 38.19 -25.55 0.81
C GLU A 40 37.94 -24.81 2.11
N GLU A 41 36.85 -24.03 2.19
CA GLU A 41 36.62 -23.14 3.32
C GLU A 41 35.14 -22.91 3.58
N TRP A 42 34.78 -22.72 4.85
CA TRP A 42 33.44 -22.29 5.24
C TRP A 42 33.36 -20.77 5.32
N VAL A 43 32.37 -20.19 4.66
CA VAL A 43 32.09 -18.75 4.72
C VAL A 43 30.82 -18.53 5.54
N LEU A 44 30.98 -17.95 6.73
CA LEU A 44 29.89 -17.71 7.68
C LEU A 44 29.30 -16.31 7.51
N SER A 45 28.03 -16.15 7.85
CA SER A 45 27.28 -14.89 7.69
C SER A 45 27.80 -13.73 8.54
N GLN A 46 28.42 -14.01 9.69
CA GLN A 46 28.95 -13.01 10.63
C GLN A 46 30.48 -12.87 10.57
N SER A 47 31.15 -13.51 9.60
CA SER A 47 32.60 -13.40 9.48
C SER A 47 33.01 -12.24 8.57
N PRO A 48 34.10 -11.53 8.87
CA PRO A 48 34.66 -10.54 7.95
C PRO A 48 35.10 -11.21 6.64
N ALA A 49 35.24 -10.41 5.58
CA ALA A 49 35.67 -10.91 4.28
C ALA A 49 37.00 -11.68 4.40
N MET A 50 36.99 -12.93 3.95
CA MET A 50 38.15 -13.81 4.02
C MET A 50 38.95 -13.71 2.73
N TRP A 51 40.20 -13.27 2.85
CA TRP A 51 41.08 -13.11 1.70
C TRP A 51 41.69 -14.44 1.26
N TYR A 52 41.69 -14.67 -0.05
CA TYR A 52 42.42 -15.80 -0.63
C TYR A 52 43.93 -15.67 -0.33
N PRO A 53 44.69 -16.77 -0.21
CA PRO A 53 46.11 -16.72 0.18
C PRO A 53 46.99 -15.78 -0.66
N ASP A 54 46.65 -15.58 -1.93
CA ASP A 54 47.38 -14.70 -2.84
C ASP A 54 46.81 -13.26 -2.92
N LYS A 55 45.81 -12.95 -2.08
CA LYS A 55 45.13 -11.65 -1.93
C LYS A 55 44.50 -11.08 -3.21
N ASN A 56 44.23 -11.90 -4.22
CA ASN A 56 43.62 -11.43 -5.47
C ASN A 56 42.07 -11.33 -5.41
N PHE A 57 41.42 -12.06 -4.50
CA PHE A 57 40.00 -11.96 -4.22
C PHE A 57 39.71 -12.32 -2.76
N ALA A 58 38.52 -11.95 -2.30
CA ALA A 58 38.00 -12.31 -1.00
C ALA A 58 36.67 -13.04 -1.14
N LEU A 59 36.39 -13.92 -0.19
CA LEU A 59 35.09 -14.54 0.00
C LEU A 59 34.33 -13.77 1.07
N LEU A 60 33.11 -13.37 0.73
CA LEU A 60 32.17 -12.71 1.63
C LEU A 60 30.84 -13.44 1.54
N TYR A 61 30.26 -13.75 2.70
CA TYR A 61 28.89 -14.20 2.77
C TYR A 61 28.00 -12.96 2.77
N GLU A 62 27.26 -12.75 1.69
CA GLU A 62 26.23 -11.71 1.62
C GLU A 62 24.88 -12.38 1.38
N ARG A 63 23.92 -12.16 2.28
CA ARG A 63 22.54 -12.64 2.11
C ARG A 63 21.85 -11.75 1.08
N SER A 64 22.14 -11.99 -0.21
CA SER A 64 21.44 -11.32 -1.30
C SER A 64 20.02 -11.90 -1.43
N GLY A 65 19.01 -11.08 -1.16
CA GLY A 65 17.60 -11.48 -1.28
C GLY A 65 16.59 -10.70 -0.43
N MET A 66 17.01 -9.79 0.45
CA MET A 66 16.11 -9.09 1.39
C MET A 66 15.73 -7.66 0.98
N GLU A 67 15.58 -7.37 -0.32
CA GLU A 67 14.73 -6.23 -0.68
C GLU A 67 13.29 -6.74 -0.81
N VAL A 68 12.51 -6.56 0.26
CA VAL A 68 11.07 -6.82 0.25
C VAL A 68 10.44 -5.94 -0.81
N LYS A 69 10.10 -6.52 -1.96
CA LYS A 69 9.46 -5.81 -3.09
C LYS A 69 7.98 -5.58 -2.87
N ASP A 70 7.35 -6.46 -2.09
CA ASP A 70 5.92 -6.44 -1.78
C ASP A 70 5.69 -7.20 -0.47
N TYR A 71 4.87 -6.66 0.43
CA TYR A 71 4.54 -7.26 1.72
C TYR A 71 3.03 -7.17 1.91
N LYS A 72 2.35 -8.31 2.06
CA LYS A 72 0.89 -8.40 2.10
C LYS A 72 0.42 -8.92 3.44
N SER A 73 -0.62 -8.29 3.99
CA SER A 73 -1.22 -8.70 5.25
C SER A 73 -2.68 -9.06 5.06
N ILE A 74 -3.12 -10.20 5.60
CA ILE A 74 -4.53 -10.60 5.56
C ILE A 74 -5.20 -10.12 6.85
N LEU A 75 -6.10 -9.15 6.73
CA LEU A 75 -6.90 -8.66 7.84
C LEU A 75 -8.28 -9.30 7.86
N ARG A 76 -8.71 -9.68 9.06
CA ARG A 76 -10.07 -10.15 9.35
C ARG A 76 -10.70 -9.26 10.40
N VAL A 77 -11.90 -8.75 10.10
CA VAL A 77 -12.76 -8.06 11.06
C VAL A 77 -13.76 -9.07 11.60
N VAL A 78 -13.80 -9.21 12.91
CA VAL A 78 -14.71 -10.11 13.61
C VAL A 78 -15.66 -9.27 14.47
N GLU A 79 -16.97 -9.43 14.27
CA GLU A 79 -18.00 -8.82 15.11
C GLU A 79 -18.94 -9.92 15.61
N ASN A 80 -19.25 -9.90 16.91
CA ASN A 80 -20.13 -10.90 17.55
C ASN A 80 -19.71 -12.36 17.31
N GLY A 81 -18.41 -12.62 17.12
CA GLY A 81 -17.86 -13.94 16.84
C GLY A 81 -17.91 -14.37 15.37
N GLU A 82 -18.51 -13.56 14.48
CA GLU A 82 -18.57 -13.83 13.05
C GLU A 82 -17.56 -12.95 12.28
N THR A 83 -16.89 -13.54 11.28
CA THR A 83 -16.00 -12.76 10.41
C THR A 83 -16.83 -11.97 9.42
N VAL A 84 -16.90 -10.66 9.62
CA VAL A 84 -17.72 -9.74 8.82
C VAL A 84 -16.97 -9.16 7.63
N LEU A 85 -15.62 -9.19 7.64
CA LEU A 85 -14.80 -8.74 6.52
C LEU A 85 -13.45 -9.44 6.54
N THR A 86 -12.99 -9.88 5.37
CA THR A 86 -11.60 -10.32 5.15
C THR A 86 -11.03 -9.55 3.97
N LYS A 87 -9.88 -8.92 4.12
CA LYS A 87 -9.18 -8.23 3.02
C LYS A 87 -7.67 -8.42 3.16
N THR A 88 -7.02 -8.73 2.03
CA THR A 88 -5.58 -8.60 1.90
C THR A 88 -5.24 -7.14 1.68
N ILE A 89 -4.41 -6.55 2.55
CA ILE A 89 -3.91 -5.19 2.44
C ILE A 89 -2.45 -5.21 2.03
N GLU A 90 -2.04 -4.15 1.34
CA GLU A 90 -0.67 -3.87 0.91
C GLU A 90 -0.36 -2.39 1.12
N VAL A 91 0.90 -2.00 0.94
CA VAL A 91 1.32 -0.59 1.07
C VAL A 91 0.53 0.25 0.07
N ASN A 92 -0.13 1.31 0.55
CA ASN A 92 -1.06 2.19 -0.18
C ASN A 92 -2.45 1.61 -0.54
N ASP A 93 -2.73 0.33 -0.25
CA ASP A 93 -4.10 -0.21 -0.33
C ASP A 93 -4.65 -0.57 1.07
N PRO A 94 -5.08 0.42 1.85
CA PRO A 94 -5.60 0.18 3.19
C PRO A 94 -6.96 -0.55 3.19
N MET A 95 -7.29 -1.21 4.29
CA MET A 95 -8.64 -1.69 4.55
C MET A 95 -9.45 -0.58 5.23
N LYS A 96 -10.69 -0.38 4.80
CA LYS A 96 -11.62 0.59 5.40
C LYS A 96 -12.81 -0.15 5.97
N TYR A 97 -13.16 0.11 7.23
CA TYR A 97 -14.32 -0.50 7.87
C TYR A 97 -14.91 0.43 8.94
N LYS A 98 -16.22 0.73 8.86
CA LYS A 98 -16.95 1.59 9.81
C LYS A 98 -16.25 2.92 10.19
N GLY A 99 -15.62 3.58 9.21
CA GLY A 99 -14.91 4.84 9.41
C GLY A 99 -13.50 4.70 10.00
N TYR A 100 -13.04 3.47 10.25
CA TYR A 100 -11.64 3.14 10.51
C TYR A 100 -10.93 2.83 9.20
N VAL A 101 -9.66 3.22 9.14
CA VAL A 101 -8.75 2.90 8.05
C VAL A 101 -7.54 2.20 8.64
N PHE A 102 -7.26 1.01 8.15
CA PHE A 102 -6.16 0.14 8.55
C PHE A 102 -5.08 0.21 7.48
N TYR A 103 -3.96 0.82 7.81
CA TYR A 103 -2.79 0.96 6.96
C TYR A 103 -1.73 -0.05 7.37
N GLN A 104 -1.04 -0.61 6.38
CA GLN A 104 0.23 -1.30 6.61
C GLN A 104 1.33 -0.23 6.72
N SER A 105 1.81 0.03 7.93
CA SER A 105 2.77 1.12 8.19
C SER A 105 4.21 0.65 8.32
N SER A 106 4.44 -0.63 8.66
CA SER A 106 5.79 -1.22 8.70
C SER A 106 5.77 -2.74 8.53
N TYR A 107 6.94 -3.33 8.30
CA TYR A 107 7.16 -4.77 8.23
C TYR A 107 8.50 -5.12 8.87
N ASP A 108 8.71 -6.38 9.21
CA ASP A 108 9.99 -6.92 9.70
C ASP A 108 10.92 -7.23 8.51
N PRO A 109 11.98 -6.42 8.28
CA PRO A 109 12.86 -6.59 7.13
C PRO A 109 13.85 -7.76 7.29
N GLU A 110 14.08 -8.25 8.51
CA GLU A 110 15.10 -9.28 8.79
C GLU A 110 14.50 -10.68 8.97
N GLY A 111 13.26 -10.74 9.48
CA GLY A 111 12.62 -11.98 9.88
C GLY A 111 11.27 -12.28 9.25
N GLU A 112 10.65 -11.36 8.50
CA GLU A 112 9.28 -11.48 7.94
C GLU A 112 8.21 -11.84 8.99
N LYS A 113 8.47 -11.70 10.29
CA LYS A 113 7.63 -12.30 11.34
C LYS A 113 6.37 -11.48 11.65
N TYR A 114 6.39 -10.19 11.39
CA TYR A 114 5.30 -9.29 11.74
C TYR A 114 5.18 -8.08 10.82
N THR A 115 4.00 -7.47 10.86
CA THR A 115 3.70 -6.19 10.22
C THR A 115 3.15 -5.19 11.24
N GLY A 116 3.56 -3.93 11.10
CA GLY A 116 2.95 -2.82 11.81
C GLY A 116 1.68 -2.38 11.11
N LEU A 117 0.59 -2.34 11.87
CA LEU A 117 -0.70 -1.83 11.42
C LEU A 117 -0.97 -0.49 12.10
N GLN A 118 -1.25 0.53 11.30
CA GLN A 118 -1.73 1.81 11.80
C GLN A 118 -3.23 1.92 11.60
N VAL A 119 -3.96 2.25 12.66
CA VAL A 119 -5.41 2.40 12.64
C VAL A 119 -5.77 3.87 12.86
N THR A 120 -6.49 4.44 11.90
CA THR A 120 -6.92 5.84 11.95
C THR A 120 -8.43 5.93 11.82
N LYS A 121 -9.08 6.79 12.61
CA LYS A 121 -10.52 7.06 12.53
C LYS A 121 -10.77 8.54 12.27
N ASN A 122 -11.32 8.86 11.10
CA ASN A 122 -11.59 10.24 10.68
C ASN A 122 -13.10 10.46 10.46
N PRO A 123 -13.89 10.67 11.53
CA PRO A 123 -15.33 10.88 11.39
C PRO A 123 -15.67 12.21 10.69
N GLY A 124 -14.77 13.20 10.75
CA GLY A 124 -14.96 14.51 10.10
C GLY A 124 -14.89 14.47 8.58
N LEU A 125 -14.48 13.35 7.99
CA LEU A 125 -14.37 13.20 6.53
C LEU A 125 -15.72 13.43 5.84
N VAL A 126 -16.81 12.90 6.41
CA VAL A 126 -18.17 13.10 5.88
C VAL A 126 -18.56 14.59 5.88
N VAL A 127 -18.22 15.30 6.95
CA VAL A 127 -18.51 16.75 7.10
C VAL A 127 -17.75 17.55 6.05
N VAL A 128 -16.45 17.28 5.86
CA VAL A 128 -15.63 17.97 4.85
C VAL A 128 -16.19 17.75 3.44
N TYR A 129 -16.49 16.51 3.06
CA TYR A 129 -17.07 16.22 1.74
C TYR A 129 -18.45 16.85 1.54
N SER A 130 -19.27 16.93 2.59
CA SER A 130 -20.57 17.61 2.51
C SER A 130 -20.42 19.09 2.18
N GLY A 131 -19.40 19.75 2.75
CA GLY A 131 -19.08 21.15 2.46
C GLY A 131 -18.65 21.35 1.00
N PHE A 132 -17.79 20.47 0.49
CA PHE A 132 -17.38 20.50 -0.92
C PHE A 132 -18.57 20.31 -1.87
N ILE A 133 -19.46 19.36 -1.59
CA ILE A 133 -20.67 19.11 -2.39
C ILE A 133 -21.57 20.36 -2.39
N LEU A 134 -21.80 20.96 -1.22
CA LEU A 134 -22.61 22.17 -1.11
C LEU A 134 -22.01 23.33 -1.92
N LEU A 135 -20.68 23.47 -1.91
CA LEU A 135 -19.96 24.47 -2.69
C LEU A 135 -20.13 24.23 -4.21
N CYS A 136 -19.95 22.98 -4.67
CA CYS A 136 -20.21 22.61 -6.07
C CYS A 136 -21.66 22.88 -6.50
N VAL A 137 -22.64 22.52 -5.65
CA VAL A 137 -24.06 22.78 -5.90
C VAL A 137 -24.36 24.28 -5.97
N GLY A 138 -23.77 25.09 -5.07
CA GLY A 138 -23.92 26.54 -5.08
C GLY A 138 -23.44 27.17 -6.40
N ILE A 139 -22.29 26.72 -6.91
CA ILE A 139 -21.76 27.16 -8.21
C ILE A 139 -22.71 26.76 -9.34
N VAL A 140 -23.14 25.48 -9.39
CA VAL A 140 -24.08 25.01 -10.42
C VAL A 140 -25.40 25.79 -10.36
N PHE A 141 -25.90 26.09 -9.17
CA PHE A 141 -27.13 26.86 -8.98
C PHE A 141 -27.01 28.29 -9.52
N ILE A 142 -25.90 28.98 -9.23
CA ILE A 142 -25.66 30.36 -9.69
C ILE A 142 -25.54 30.41 -11.22
N PHE A 143 -24.80 29.47 -11.82
CA PHE A 143 -24.49 29.52 -13.26
C PHE A 143 -25.56 28.91 -14.16
N TYR A 144 -26.34 27.93 -13.68
CA TYR A 144 -27.28 27.21 -14.53
C TYR A 144 -28.73 27.44 -14.11
N VAL A 145 -29.03 27.34 -12.82
CA VAL A 145 -30.42 27.41 -12.32
C VAL A 145 -30.92 28.85 -12.33
N LYS A 146 -30.20 29.78 -11.71
CA LYS A 146 -30.59 31.19 -11.63
C LYS A 146 -30.81 31.86 -13.01
N PRO A 147 -29.92 31.73 -14.02
CA PRO A 147 -30.17 32.30 -15.34
C PRO A 147 -31.32 31.60 -16.09
N PHE A 148 -31.54 30.30 -15.88
CA PHE A 148 -32.68 29.59 -16.45
C PHE A 148 -34.01 30.07 -15.86
N LEU A 149 -34.11 30.20 -14.53
CA LEU A 149 -35.30 30.75 -13.86
C LEU A 149 -35.56 32.19 -14.29
N ARG A 150 -34.51 33.01 -14.39
CA ARG A 150 -34.64 34.40 -14.85
C ARG A 150 -35.16 34.48 -16.30
N ARG A 151 -34.78 33.54 -17.17
CA ARG A 151 -35.33 33.45 -18.54
C ARG A 151 -36.81 33.07 -18.55
N LYS A 152 -37.24 32.13 -17.70
CA LYS A 152 -38.66 31.73 -17.61
C LYS A 152 -39.56 32.83 -17.04
N LEU A 153 -39.13 33.51 -15.97
CA LEU A 153 -39.88 34.61 -15.37
C LEU A 153 -40.08 35.79 -16.35
N LYS A 154 -39.02 36.18 -17.09
CA LYS A 154 -39.13 37.23 -18.12
C LYS A 154 -40.03 36.84 -19.29
N LYS A 155 -40.14 35.53 -19.61
CA LYS A 155 -41.00 35.05 -20.70
C LYS A 155 -42.48 35.06 -20.27
N GLY A 156 -42.79 34.63 -19.05
CA GLY A 156 -44.14 34.71 -18.48
C GLY A 156 -44.64 36.14 -18.33
N GLN A 157 -43.82 37.02 -17.75
CA GLN A 157 -44.15 38.45 -17.60
C GLN A 157 -44.34 39.16 -18.95
N LYS A 158 -43.68 38.70 -20.03
CA LYS A 158 -43.86 39.27 -21.37
C LYS A 158 -45.13 38.77 -22.07
N VAL A 159 -45.60 37.58 -21.75
CA VAL A 159 -46.85 37.00 -22.30
C VAL A 159 -48.07 37.66 -21.64
N GLU A 160 -48.04 37.85 -20.31
CA GLU A 160 -49.11 38.51 -19.54
C GLU A 160 -49.22 40.01 -19.82
N ASN A 161 -48.16 40.67 -20.28
CA ASN A 161 -48.25 42.05 -20.79
C ASN A 161 -48.74 42.14 -22.24
N TYR A 162 -48.78 41.02 -22.99
CA TYR A 162 -49.18 41.01 -24.39
C TYR A 162 -50.68 40.75 -24.58
N TYR A 163 -51.28 40.01 -23.65
CA TYR A 163 -52.73 39.93 -23.45
C TYR A 163 -53.10 40.90 -22.32
N SER A 164 -53.64 42.07 -22.62
CA SER A 164 -54.08 43.00 -21.57
C SER A 164 -55.36 42.48 -20.89
N GLU A 165 -55.65 42.95 -19.68
CA GLU A 165 -56.86 42.59 -18.92
C GLU A 165 -58.16 42.76 -19.74
N ASP A 166 -58.11 43.66 -20.74
CA ASP A 166 -59.22 43.93 -21.67
C ASP A 166 -59.53 42.75 -22.61
N GLU A 167 -58.52 41.99 -23.06
CA GLU A 167 -58.72 40.80 -23.92
C GLU A 167 -59.22 39.60 -23.10
N ILE A 168 -58.70 39.41 -21.88
CA ILE A 168 -59.13 38.33 -20.98
C ILE A 168 -60.55 38.59 -20.46
N ALA A 169 -60.91 39.86 -20.21
CA ALA A 169 -62.27 40.25 -19.86
C ALA A 169 -63.25 40.10 -21.04
N ALA A 170 -62.82 40.35 -22.27
CA ALA A 170 -63.64 40.17 -23.46
C ALA A 170 -64.00 38.69 -23.71
N GLU A 171 -63.07 37.76 -23.46
CA GLU A 171 -63.31 36.32 -23.63
C GLU A 171 -64.29 35.73 -22.59
N HIS A 172 -64.47 36.39 -21.44
CA HIS A 172 -65.38 35.94 -20.37
C HIS A 172 -66.81 36.48 -20.51
N ILE A 173 -67.06 37.42 -21.43
CA ILE A 173 -68.38 38.03 -21.66
C ILE A 173 -69.11 37.37 -22.84
N GLU A 174 -68.42 36.62 -23.70
CA GLU A 174 -69.03 35.91 -24.85
C GLU A 174 -69.48 34.45 -24.58
N GLN A 175 -69.42 33.96 -23.33
CA GLN A 175 -70.01 32.65 -22.93
C GLN A 175 -71.39 32.80 -22.29
#